data_AF-A0A349TCA6-F1
#
_entry.id   AF-A0A349TCA6-F1
#
_cell.length_a   1.000
_cell.length_b   1.000
_cell.length_c   1.000
_cell.angle_alpha   90.00
_cell.angle_beta   90.00
_cell.angle_gamma   90.00
#
_symmetry.space_group_name_H-M   'P 1'
#
loop_
_entity.id
_entity.type
_entity.pdbx_description
1 polymer ?
#
loop_
_entity_poly.entity_id
_entity_poly.type
_entity_poly.pdbx_seq_one_letter_code
_entity_poly.pdbx_strand_id
1 'polypeptide(L)'
;MAKVIGIDLGTTNSCVAVMDGGKPKVIENTEGARTTPSIVAFTKENERLIGQPAKRQAVTNPDNTLFAIKRLIGRRFDDPLTKKDMGLVPYDIVKGKNGDAWVEAGDEEYSPSQISAFILQKMKETAEGYLGEDVKQAVITVPAYFN
;
A
#
# COMPACT_ATOMS: atom_id res chain seq x y z
N MET A 1 2.85 -7.21 26.88
CA MET A 1 1.75 -6.43 26.27
C MET A 1 2.06 -6.36 24.79
N ALA A 2 1.12 -6.71 23.92
CA ALA A 2 1.32 -6.59 22.48
C ALA A 2 1.65 -5.13 22.14
N LYS A 3 2.76 -4.87 21.44
CA LYS A 3 3.12 -3.51 21.04
C LYS A 3 2.16 -3.05 19.94
N VAL A 4 1.57 -1.88 20.12
CA VAL A 4 0.79 -1.19 19.09
C VAL A 4 1.77 -0.42 18.21
N ILE A 5 1.75 -0.68 16.90
CA ILE A 5 2.62 0.00 15.93
C ILE A 5 1.92 1.20 15.31
N GLY A 6 2.67 2.23 14.95
CA GLY A 6 2.17 3.37 14.18
C GLY A 6 2.54 3.21 12.72
N ILE A 7 1.56 3.23 11.82
CA ILE A 7 1.78 3.14 10.37
C ILE A 7 1.28 4.41 9.70
N ASP A 8 2.20 5.14 9.09
CA ASP A 8 1.84 6.13 8.08
C ASP A 8 1.63 5.42 6.73
N LEU A 9 0.38 5.28 6.31
CA LEU A 9 0.03 4.67 5.02
C LEU A 9 -0.06 5.80 3.99
N GLY A 10 1.03 6.22 3.37
CA GLY A 10 0.99 7.33 2.41
C GLY A 10 0.55 6.92 1.00
N THR A 11 0.27 7.92 0.16
CA THR A 11 -0.03 7.69 -1.27
C THR A 11 1.18 7.19 -2.05
N THR A 12 2.37 7.69 -1.70
CA THR A 12 3.63 7.40 -2.42
C THR A 12 4.58 6.53 -1.60
N ASN A 13 4.70 6.82 -0.30
CA ASN A 13 5.56 6.10 0.62
C ASN A 13 4.79 5.81 1.89
N SER A 14 5.10 4.69 2.52
CA SER A 14 4.61 4.31 3.83
C SER A 14 5.78 4.22 4.82
N CYS A 15 5.49 4.45 6.09
CA CYS A 15 6.46 4.44 7.17
C CYS A 15 5.87 3.72 8.38
N VAL A 16 6.68 2.98 9.11
CA VAL A 16 6.26 2.33 10.36
C VAL A 16 7.16 2.75 11.52
N ALA A 17 6.55 2.96 12.67
CA ALA A 17 7.21 3.35 13.90
C ALA A 17 6.70 2.52 15.09
N VAL A 18 7.56 2.37 16.09
CA VAL A 18 7.27 1.68 17.35
C VAL A 18 7.61 2.58 18.53
N MET A 19 7.04 2.29 19.71
CA MET A 19 7.47 2.90 20.96
C MET A 19 8.61 2.07 21.56
N ASP A 20 9.78 2.69 21.73
CA ASP A 20 10.99 2.07 22.27
C ASP A 20 11.51 2.92 23.45
N GLY A 21 11.50 2.36 24.67
CA GLY A 21 11.89 3.08 25.87
C GLY A 21 11.10 4.38 26.13
N GLY A 22 9.83 4.43 25.71
CA GLY A 22 8.97 5.61 25.83
C GLY A 22 9.19 6.69 24.75
N LYS A 23 10.07 6.46 23.77
CA LYS A 23 10.28 7.36 22.63
C LYS A 23 9.79 6.71 21.34
N PRO A 24 9.16 7.47 20.42
CA PRO A 24 8.84 6.95 19.10
C PRO A 24 10.12 6.73 18.30
N LYS A 25 10.20 5.58 17.63
CA LYS A 25 11.32 5.23 16.75
C LYS A 25 10.79 4.73 15.41
N VAL A 26 11.20 5.39 14.33
CA VAL A 26 11.01 4.89 12.96
C VAL A 26 11.97 3.74 12.72
N ILE A 27 11.46 2.64 12.17
CA ILE A 27 12.24 1.43 11.91
C ILE A 27 12.56 1.31 10.42
N GLU A 28 13.68 0.66 10.12
CA GLU A 28 14.12 0.38 8.75
C GLU A 28 13.44 -0.89 8.22
N ASN A 29 13.06 -0.87 6.95
CA ASN A 29 12.57 -2.05 6.24
C ASN A 29 13.71 -3.02 5.91
N THR A 30 13.35 -4.17 5.32
CA THR A 30 14.32 -5.20 4.89
C THR A 30 15.33 -4.70 3.86
N GLU A 31 15.05 -3.58 3.19
CA GLU A 31 15.94 -2.94 2.22
C GLU A 31 16.83 -1.85 2.85
N GLY A 32 16.78 -1.66 4.18
CA GLY A 32 17.56 -0.66 4.92
C GLY A 32 17.04 0.78 4.82
N ALA A 33 15.82 0.97 4.30
CA ALA A 33 15.19 2.28 4.17
C ALA A 33 14.15 2.52 5.27
N ARG A 34 14.02 3.78 5.72
CA ARG A 34 13.01 4.18 6.73
C ARG A 34 11.61 4.40 6.18
N THR A 35 11.45 4.29 4.86
CA THR A 35 10.17 4.38 4.18
C THR A 35 10.12 3.33 3.09
N THR A 36 8.93 2.78 2.85
CA THR A 36 8.68 1.79 1.80
C THR A 36 7.78 2.41 0.73
N PRO A 37 8.14 2.34 -0.56
CA PRO A 37 7.24 2.78 -1.63
C PRO A 37 5.86 2.12 -1.51
N SER A 38 4.79 2.90 -1.62
CA SER A 38 3.41 2.42 -1.59
C SER A 38 3.00 1.92 -2.96
N ILE A 39 3.72 0.88 -3.38
CA ILE A 39 3.66 0.29 -4.72
C ILE A 39 3.58 -1.22 -4.55
N VAL A 40 2.64 -1.83 -5.25
CA VAL A 40 2.47 -3.28 -5.35
C VAL A 40 2.57 -3.64 -6.82
N ALA A 41 3.27 -4.71 -7.15
CA ALA A 41 3.30 -5.23 -8.51
C ALA A 41 3.07 -6.73 -8.53
N PHE A 42 2.46 -7.21 -9.61
CA PHE A 42 2.27 -8.63 -9.87
C PHE A 42 3.14 -9.01 -11.08
N THR A 43 3.99 -10.03 -10.91
CA THR A 43 4.82 -10.54 -11.98
C THR A 43 4.02 -11.47 -12.89
N LYS A 44 4.59 -11.82 -14.05
CA LYS A 44 4.00 -12.81 -14.97
C LYS A 44 3.87 -14.20 -14.35
N GLU A 45 4.65 -14.49 -13.32
CA GLU A 45 4.62 -15.74 -12.56
C GLU A 45 3.65 -15.66 -11.36
N ASN A 46 2.82 -14.61 -11.33
CA ASN A 46 1.87 -14.29 -10.27
C ASN A 46 2.53 -14.09 -8.89
N GLU A 47 3.81 -13.69 -8.87
CA GLU A 47 4.49 -13.27 -7.66
C GLU A 47 4.10 -11.83 -7.31
N ARG A 48 3.83 -11.59 -6.02
CA ARG A 48 3.50 -10.25 -5.51
C ARG A 48 4.75 -9.56 -4.96
N LEU A 49 5.16 -8.48 -5.62
CA LEU A 49 6.23 -7.58 -5.19
C LEU A 49 5.65 -6.36 -4.47
N ILE A 50 6.29 -5.91 -3.39
CA ILE A 50 5.83 -4.76 -2.60
C ILE A 50 7.01 -3.85 -2.30
N GLY A 51 6.85 -2.54 -2.43
CA GLY A 51 7.88 -1.56 -2.05
C GLY A 51 8.96 -1.39 -3.11
N GLN A 52 10.22 -1.45 -2.69
CA GLN A 52 11.36 -1.18 -3.58
C GLN A 52 11.49 -2.19 -4.73
N PRO A 53 11.27 -3.51 -4.54
CA PRO A 53 11.20 -4.47 -5.64
C PRO A 53 10.15 -4.10 -6.70
N ALA A 54 8.92 -3.77 -6.27
CA ALA A 54 7.85 -3.34 -7.19
C ALA A 54 8.23 -2.05 -7.92
N LYS A 55 8.80 -1.06 -7.22
CA LYS A 55 9.25 0.20 -7.83
C LYS A 55 10.30 -0.01 -8.94
N ARG A 56 11.22 -0.97 -8.77
CA ARG A 56 12.33 -1.20 -9.73
C ARG A 56 11.85 -1.68 -11.10
N GLN A 57 10.77 -2.45 -11.14
CA GLN A 57 10.24 -3.06 -12.36
C GLN A 57 9.07 -2.29 -12.98
N ALA A 58 8.66 -1.16 -12.38
CA ALA A 58 7.47 -0.41 -12.79
C ALA A 58 7.51 0.08 -14.26
N VAL A 59 8.71 0.40 -14.78
CA VAL A 59 8.88 0.87 -16.16
C VAL A 59 8.68 -0.26 -17.18
N THR A 60 9.04 -1.49 -16.82
CA THR A 60 8.98 -2.66 -17.71
C THR A 60 7.70 -3.48 -17.54
N ASN A 61 6.89 -3.18 -16.52
CA ASN A 61 5.63 -3.84 -16.22
C ASN A 61 4.58 -2.82 -15.74
N PRO A 62 4.26 -1.80 -16.55
CA PRO A 62 3.47 -0.67 -16.10
C PRO A 62 2.03 -1.07 -15.73
N ASP A 63 1.41 -1.95 -16.51
CA ASP A 63 -0.01 -2.33 -16.37
C ASP A 63 -0.27 -3.14 -15.10
N ASN A 64 0.73 -3.91 -14.63
CA ASN A 64 0.63 -4.72 -13.41
C ASN A 64 1.36 -4.11 -12.21
N THR A 65 1.71 -2.81 -12.28
CA THR A 65 2.36 -2.08 -11.19
C THR A 65 1.45 -0.99 -10.65
N LEU A 66 0.87 -1.27 -9.49
CA LEU A 66 -0.14 -0.47 -8.83
C LEU A 66 0.50 0.52 -7.85
N PHE A 67 0.29 1.80 -8.09
CA PHE A 67 0.79 2.91 -7.25
C PHE A 67 -0.25 4.00 -7.11
N ALA A 68 -0.10 4.89 -6.11
CA ALA A 68 -1.07 5.94 -5.80
C ALA A 68 -2.49 5.46 -5.49
N ILE A 69 -2.65 4.18 -5.13
CA ILE A 69 -3.94 3.52 -4.84
C ILE A 69 -4.72 4.21 -3.72
N LYS A 70 -4.04 4.89 -2.79
CA LYS A 70 -4.70 5.67 -1.73
C LYS A 70 -5.64 6.76 -2.28
N ARG A 71 -5.48 7.18 -3.54
CA ARG A 71 -6.42 8.10 -4.20
C ARG A 71 -7.77 7.45 -4.51
N LEU A 72 -7.82 6.13 -4.71
CA LEU A 72 -9.00 5.37 -5.10
C LEU A 72 -9.76 4.78 -3.90
N ILE A 73 -9.12 4.66 -2.73
CA ILE A 73 -9.76 4.15 -1.50
C ILE A 73 -11.02 4.95 -1.20
N GLY A 74 -12.15 4.25 -1.08
CA GLY A 74 -13.45 4.85 -0.75
C GLY A 74 -14.13 5.59 -1.92
N ARG A 75 -13.56 5.59 -3.13
CA ARG A 75 -14.14 6.28 -4.28
C ARG A 75 -15.02 5.37 -5.14
N ARG A 76 -16.03 5.99 -5.75
CA ARG A 76 -16.86 5.38 -6.79
C ARG A 76 -16.13 5.40 -8.13
N PHE A 77 -16.45 4.42 -8.98
CA PHE A 77 -15.88 4.33 -10.32
C PHE A 77 -16.22 5.55 -11.20
N ASP A 78 -17.41 6.12 -11.00
CA ASP A 78 -17.93 7.25 -11.77
C ASP A 78 -17.57 8.64 -11.19
N ASP A 79 -16.85 8.68 -10.05
CA ASP A 79 -16.38 9.92 -9.42
C ASP A 79 -15.47 10.73 -10.37
N PRO A 80 -15.64 12.06 -10.48
CA PRO A 80 -14.84 12.88 -11.39
C PRO A 80 -13.33 12.81 -11.15
N LEU A 81 -12.88 12.61 -9.91
CA LEU A 81 -11.47 12.46 -9.58
C LEU A 81 -10.96 11.07 -9.97
N THR A 82 -11.77 10.02 -9.79
CA THR A 82 -11.44 8.68 -10.32
C THR A 82 -11.25 8.73 -11.84
N LYS A 83 -12.16 9.38 -12.57
CA LYS A 83 -12.04 9.55 -14.04
C LYS A 83 -10.80 10.33 -14.45
N LYS A 84 -10.37 11.30 -13.64
CA LYS A 84 -9.12 12.02 -13.86
C LYS A 84 -7.92 11.10 -13.63
N ASP A 85 -7.92 10.33 -12.54
CA ASP A 85 -6.83 9.40 -12.21
C ASP A 85 -6.66 8.31 -13.28
N MET A 86 -7.74 7.84 -13.92
CA MET A 86 -7.69 6.90 -15.07
C MET A 86 -6.79 7.38 -16.21
N GLY A 87 -6.69 8.69 -16.45
CA GLY A 87 -5.81 9.26 -17.48
C GLY A 87 -4.37 9.51 -17.02
N LEU A 88 -4.05 9.24 -15.75
CA LEU A 88 -2.76 9.56 -15.13
C LEU A 88 -1.95 8.32 -14.74
N VAL A 89 -2.58 7.15 -14.74
CA VAL A 89 -1.96 5.88 -14.36
C VAL A 89 -1.96 4.91 -15.54
N PRO A 90 -0.98 4.00 -15.63
CA PRO A 90 -0.90 3.05 -16.74
C PRO A 90 -1.76 1.81 -16.54
N TYR A 91 -2.06 1.44 -15.29
CA TYR A 91 -2.89 0.28 -14.97
C TYR A 91 -4.38 0.61 -15.12
N ASP A 92 -5.19 -0.43 -15.32
CA ASP A 92 -6.62 -0.25 -15.49
C ASP A 92 -7.33 -0.02 -14.14
N ILE A 93 -8.14 1.05 -14.10
CA ILE A 93 -9.12 1.27 -13.04
C ILE A 93 -10.46 0.77 -13.58
N VAL A 94 -11.02 -0.22 -12.89
CA VAL A 94 -12.22 -0.95 -13.32
C VAL A 94 -13.37 -0.74 -12.34
N LYS A 95 -14.60 -1.03 -12.80
CA LYS A 95 -15.80 -0.88 -11.98
C LYS A 95 -16.02 -2.13 -11.15
N GLY A 96 -15.76 -2.04 -9.84
CA GLY A 96 -16.01 -3.13 -8.91
C GLY A 96 -17.49 -3.50 -8.82
N LYS A 97 -17.77 -4.70 -8.28
CA LYS A 97 -19.12 -5.29 -8.19
C LYS A 97 -20.15 -4.40 -7.48
N ASN A 98 -19.70 -3.56 -6.56
CA ASN A 98 -20.53 -2.62 -5.80
C ASN A 98 -20.61 -1.22 -6.42
N GLY A 99 -19.93 -0.97 -7.55
CA GLY A 99 -19.81 0.33 -8.22
C GLY A 99 -18.60 1.17 -7.80
N ASP A 100 -17.73 0.64 -6.93
CA ASP A 100 -16.53 1.33 -6.47
C ASP A 100 -15.39 1.25 -7.49
N ALA A 101 -14.43 2.16 -7.39
CA ALA A 101 -13.23 2.14 -8.20
C ALA A 101 -12.30 1.01 -7.73
N TRP A 102 -12.12 -0.01 -8.56
CA TRP A 102 -11.19 -1.12 -8.37
C TRP A 102 -10.03 -0.99 -9.35
N VAL A 103 -9.01 -1.82 -9.20
CA VAL A 103 -7.87 -1.87 -10.13
C VAL A 103 -7.66 -3.29 -10.63
N GLU A 104 -7.19 -3.42 -11.85
CA GLU A 104 -6.85 -4.71 -12.46
C GLU A 104 -5.34 -4.88 -12.51
N ALA A 105 -4.87 -6.09 -12.25
CA ALA A 105 -3.49 -6.50 -12.51
C ALA A 105 -3.48 -7.97 -12.90
N GLY A 106 -2.98 -8.28 -14.10
CA GLY A 106 -3.16 -9.57 -14.74
C GLY A 106 -4.63 -9.80 -15.08
N ASP A 107 -5.14 -10.97 -14.77
CA ASP A 107 -6.55 -11.34 -14.96
C ASP A 107 -7.40 -11.17 -13.69
N GLU A 108 -6.88 -10.44 -12.69
CA GLU A 108 -7.48 -10.32 -11.36
C GLU A 108 -7.82 -8.86 -11.03
N GLU A 109 -9.03 -8.66 -10.48
CA GLU A 109 -9.48 -7.37 -9.97
C GLU A 109 -9.25 -7.27 -8.46
N TYR A 110 -8.73 -6.13 -8.01
CA TYR A 110 -8.46 -5.84 -6.61
C TYR A 110 -9.16 -4.55 -6.16
N SER A 111 -9.77 -4.61 -4.98
CA SER A 111 -10.19 -3.40 -4.30
C SER A 111 -8.96 -2.58 -3.84
N PRO A 112 -9.06 -1.24 -3.77
CA PRO A 112 -7.99 -0.39 -3.23
C PRO A 112 -7.56 -0.80 -1.81
N SER A 113 -8.49 -1.32 -1.01
CA SER A 113 -8.23 -1.82 0.34
C SER A 113 -7.38 -3.10 0.34
N GLN A 114 -7.58 -4.02 -0.60
CA GLN A 114 -6.73 -5.21 -0.73
C GLN A 114 -5.29 -4.84 -1.09
N ILE A 115 -5.11 -3.94 -2.06
CA ILE A 115 -3.76 -3.48 -2.44
C ILE A 115 -3.08 -2.75 -1.28
N SER A 116 -3.82 -1.90 -0.56
CA SER A 116 -3.31 -1.23 0.64
C SER A 116 -2.99 -2.21 1.76
N ALA A 117 -3.74 -3.30 1.90
CA ALA A 117 -3.47 -4.35 2.88
C ALA A 117 -2.14 -5.05 2.63
N PHE A 118 -1.71 -5.24 1.38
CA PHE A 118 -0.38 -5.78 1.08
C PHE A 118 0.73 -4.84 1.55
N ILE A 119 0.54 -3.52 1.40
CA ILE A 119 1.48 -2.52 1.93
C ILE A 119 1.50 -2.59 3.47
N LEU A 120 0.34 -2.67 4.11
CA LEU A 120 0.22 -2.82 5.57
C LEU A 120 0.85 -4.11 6.09
N GLN A 121 0.74 -5.23 5.35
CA GLN A 121 1.42 -6.49 5.67
C GLN A 121 2.93 -6.31 5.68
N LYS A 122 3.51 -5.64 4.67
CA LYS A 122 4.94 -5.33 4.65
C LYS A 122 5.37 -4.45 5.84
N MET A 123 4.52 -3.51 6.26
CA MET A 123 4.78 -2.66 7.44
C MET A 123 4.73 -3.48 8.74
N LYS A 124 3.77 -4.40 8.84
CA LYS A 124 3.66 -5.36 9.94
C LYS A 124 4.92 -6.23 10.02
N GLU A 125 5.29 -6.89 8.93
CA GLU A 125 6.48 -7.75 8.84
C GLU A 125 7.76 -7.00 9.24
N THR A 126 7.88 -5.73 8.82
CA THR A 126 9.01 -4.87 9.19
C THR A 126 9.06 -4.64 10.71
N ALA A 127 7.91 -4.38 11.34
CA ALA A 127 7.84 -4.21 12.78
C ALA A 127 8.11 -5.51 13.55
N GLU A 128 7.58 -6.64 13.08
CA GLU A 128 7.81 -7.95 13.69
C GLU A 128 9.29 -8.35 13.62
N GLY A 129 9.93 -8.12 12.47
CA GLY A 129 11.37 -8.36 12.30
C GLY A 129 12.22 -7.52 13.26
N TYR A 130 11.83 -6.27 13.52
CA TYR A 130 12.52 -5.41 14.49
C TYR A 130 12.24 -5.83 15.95
N LEU A 131 11.00 -6.23 16.27
CA LEU A 131 10.57 -6.52 17.63
C LEU A 131 10.88 -7.96 18.09
N GLY A 132 11.02 -8.89 17.15
CA GLY A 132 11.19 -10.32 17.45
C GLY A 132 9.92 -11.02 17.95
N GLU A 133 8.74 -10.42 17.76
CA GLU A 133 7.44 -10.95 18.19
C GLU A 133 6.31 -10.55 17.21
N ASP A 134 5.18 -11.26 17.26
CA ASP A 134 4.00 -10.99 16.41
C ASP A 134 3.28 -9.70 16.80
N VAL A 135 2.92 -8.89 15.80
CA VAL A 135 2.23 -7.61 15.96
C VAL A 135 0.75 -7.76 15.61
N LYS A 136 -0.11 -7.49 16.59
CA LYS A 136 -1.57 -7.69 16.45
C LYS A 136 -2.38 -6.39 16.40
N GLN A 137 -1.76 -5.25 16.69
CA GLN A 137 -2.45 -3.97 16.84
C GLN A 137 -1.68 -2.85 16.14
N ALA A 138 -2.40 -1.98 15.46
CA ALA A 138 -1.81 -0.85 14.75
C ALA A 138 -2.70 0.40 14.85
N VAL A 139 -2.07 1.57 14.79
CA VAL A 139 -2.69 2.87 14.50
C VAL A 139 -2.28 3.23 13.07
N ILE A 140 -3.25 3.50 12.19
CA ILE A 140 -3.01 3.76 10.76
C ILE A 140 -3.47 5.19 10.43
N THR A 141 -2.63 5.95 9.72
CA THR A 141 -2.94 7.33 9.34
C THR A 141 -3.91 7.41 8.15
N VAL A 142 -4.78 8.42 8.19
CA VAL A 142 -5.59 8.86 7.05
C VAL A 142 -5.47 10.39 6.90
N PRO A 143 -5.66 10.93 5.69
CA PRO A 143 -5.78 12.37 5.51
C PRO A 143 -6.94 12.92 6.35
N ALA A 144 -6.77 14.12 6.90
CA ALA A 144 -7.80 14.75 7.73
C ALA A 144 -9.14 14.99 7.00
N TYR A 145 -9.13 14.98 5.65
CA TYR A 145 -10.28 15.20 4.79
C TYR A 145 -10.86 13.91 4.17
N PHE A 146 -10.46 12.72 4.65
CA PHE A 146 -11.10 11.46 4.26
C PHE A 146 -12.56 11.42 4.75
N ASN A 147 -13.45 10.81 3.95
CA ASN A 147 -14.89 10.71 4.18
C ASN A 147 -15.39 9.27 4.27
#